data_AF-A0A2D7NLT2-F1
#
_entry.id   AF-A0A2D7NLT2-F1
#
_cell.length_a   1.000
_cell.length_b   1.000
_cell.length_c   1.000
_cell.angle_alpha   90.00
_cell.angle_beta   90.00
_cell.angle_gamma   90.00
#
_symmetry.space_group_name_H-M   'P 1'
#
loop_
_entity.id
_entity.type
_entity.pdbx_description
1 polymer ?
#
loop_
_entity_poly.entity_id
_entity_poly.type
_entity_poly.pdbx_seq_one_letter_code
_entity_poly.pdbx_strand_id
1 'polypeptide(L)'
;MTDVRTSADSDPQRGLTDILEDVRRGLAELVEQIPAQETIIESGDVKAIQQLLDRRNEVIEQMTTGTQGVPALLASCDPKDPALELIAGIEELLSSLLEADRQGARSIERHRSSLQKQLGETRAASAAAQVYQGASTAPPAARFSDRKV
;
A
#
# COMPACT_ATOMS: atom_id res chain seq x y z
N MET A 1 -25.79 15.25 -20.10
CA MET A 1 -25.62 16.49 -19.33
C MET A 1 -25.70 16.07 -17.88
N THR A 2 -24.57 16.18 -17.18
CA THR A 2 -24.25 15.54 -15.89
C THR A 2 -25.04 16.14 -14.74
N ASP A 3 -25.86 15.32 -14.08
CA ASP A 3 -26.34 15.62 -12.72
C ASP A 3 -25.20 15.34 -11.74
N VAL A 4 -24.54 16.43 -11.34
CA VAL A 4 -23.66 16.45 -10.18
C VAL A 4 -24.56 16.33 -8.96
N ARG A 5 -24.68 15.12 -8.41
CA ARG A 5 -25.16 14.93 -7.05
C ARG A 5 -24.06 15.43 -6.11
N THR A 6 -24.19 16.69 -5.70
CA THR A 6 -23.63 17.23 -4.47
C THR A 6 -24.20 16.43 -3.29
N SER A 7 -23.54 15.34 -2.91
CA SER A 7 -23.71 14.73 -1.58
C SER A 7 -22.73 15.40 -0.62
N ALA A 8 -22.96 16.68 -0.35
CA ALA A 8 -22.45 17.33 0.85
C ALA A 8 -23.51 17.15 1.93
N ASP A 9 -23.63 15.91 2.43
CA ASP A 9 -24.47 15.56 3.58
C ASP A 9 -23.66 15.86 4.85
N SER A 10 -23.31 17.13 5.05
CA SER A 10 -22.71 17.61 6.29
C SER A 10 -23.85 18.03 7.19
N ASP A 11 -24.30 17.09 8.04
CA ASP A 11 -25.34 17.31 9.04
C ASP A 11 -25.00 18.56 9.89
N PRO A 12 -25.77 19.66 9.78
CA PRO A 12 -25.43 20.96 10.38
C PRO A 12 -25.51 20.99 11.91
N GLN A 13 -25.84 19.87 12.56
CA GLN A 13 -25.89 19.72 14.02
C GLN A 13 -24.77 18.86 14.60
N ARG A 14 -23.88 18.33 13.77
CA ARG A 14 -22.87 17.38 14.24
C ARG A 14 -21.81 18.07 15.10
N GLY A 15 -21.68 17.63 16.35
CA GLY A 15 -20.73 18.19 17.31
C GLY A 15 -19.29 17.77 17.02
N LEU A 16 -18.32 18.52 17.57
CA LEU A 16 -16.89 18.19 17.48
C LEU A 16 -16.61 16.76 17.98
N THR A 17 -17.19 16.40 19.13
CA THR A 17 -17.06 15.07 19.74
C THR A 17 -17.51 13.97 18.79
N ASP A 18 -18.69 14.12 18.16
CA ASP A 18 -19.23 13.11 17.23
C ASP A 18 -18.34 12.92 15.99
N ILE A 19 -17.73 14.01 15.51
CA ILE A 19 -16.80 13.93 14.37
C ILE A 19 -15.52 13.20 14.79
N LEU A 20 -14.96 13.53 15.96
CA LEU A 20 -13.75 12.89 16.46
C LEU A 20 -13.98 11.41 16.81
N GLU A 21 -15.15 11.04 17.33
CA GLU A 21 -15.49 9.64 17.58
C GLU A 21 -15.53 8.81 16.29
N ASP A 22 -16.05 9.36 15.20
CA ASP A 22 -16.05 8.69 13.90
C ASP A 22 -14.66 8.53 13.33
N VAL A 23 -13.82 9.57 13.43
CA VAL A 23 -12.41 9.49 13.04
C VAL A 23 -11.70 8.40 13.86
N ARG A 24 -11.89 8.41 15.18
CA ARG A 24 -11.32 7.41 16.07
C ARG A 24 -11.77 5.99 15.69
N ARG A 25 -13.04 5.81 15.36
CA ARG A 25 -13.60 4.53 14.93
C ARG A 25 -13.03 4.07 13.59
N GLY A 26 -12.95 4.96 12.60
CA GLY A 26 -12.33 4.65 11.30
C GLY A 26 -10.85 4.27 11.45
N LEU A 27 -10.10 5.01 12.28
CA LEU A 27 -8.71 4.67 12.59
C LEU A 27 -8.57 3.34 13.34
N ALA A 28 -9.48 3.05 14.28
CA ALA A 28 -9.48 1.77 14.98
C ALA A 28 -9.71 0.60 14.00
N GLU A 29 -10.66 0.73 13.05
CA GLU A 29 -10.86 -0.27 11.99
C GLU A 29 -9.58 -0.49 11.17
N LEU A 30 -8.86 0.59 10.81
CA LEU A 30 -7.59 0.47 10.10
C LEU A 30 -6.49 -0.18 10.93
N VAL A 31 -6.43 0.10 12.23
CA VAL A 31 -5.46 -0.48 13.16
C VAL A 31 -5.70 -1.98 13.35
N GLU A 32 -6.96 -2.41 13.48
CA GLU A 32 -7.31 -3.83 13.59
C GLU A 32 -6.89 -4.64 12.35
N GLN A 33 -6.80 -4.00 11.18
CA GLN A 33 -6.38 -4.64 9.93
C GLN A 33 -4.85 -4.77 9.78
N ILE A 34 -4.04 -4.11 10.63
CA ILE A 34 -2.56 -4.12 10.52
C ILE A 34 -1.96 -5.54 10.49
N PRO A 35 -2.38 -6.49 11.35
CA PRO A 35 -1.81 -7.85 11.31
C PRO A 35 -2.11 -8.58 10.00
N ALA A 36 -3.32 -8.37 9.45
CA ALA A 36 -3.69 -8.95 8.16
C ALA A 36 -2.93 -8.29 7.01
N GLN A 37 -2.69 -6.98 7.08
CA GLN A 37 -1.89 -6.24 6.10
C GLN A 37 -0.47 -6.80 5.98
N GLU A 38 0.20 -7.12 7.10
CA GLU A 38 1.54 -7.70 7.06
C GLU A 38 1.53 -9.04 6.32
N THR A 39 0.59 -9.92 6.64
CA THR A 39 0.44 -11.23 5.98
C THR A 39 0.15 -11.08 4.48
N ILE A 40 -0.73 -10.14 4.09
CA ILE A 40 -1.08 -9.88 2.70
C ILE A 40 0.13 -9.36 1.93
N ILE A 41 0.88 -8.41 2.48
CA ILE A 41 2.08 -7.87 1.84
C ILE A 41 3.15 -8.96 1.68
N GLU A 42 3.37 -9.78 2.72
CA GLU A 42 4.31 -10.90 2.70
C GLU A 42 3.94 -12.00 1.69
N SER A 43 2.65 -12.20 1.41
CA SER A 43 2.22 -13.14 0.38
C SER A 43 2.67 -12.74 -1.03
N GLY A 44 2.90 -11.45 -1.27
CA GLY A 44 3.21 -10.92 -2.60
C GLY A 44 2.02 -10.98 -3.59
N ASP A 45 0.82 -11.33 -3.14
CA ASP A 45 -0.39 -11.32 -3.97
C ASP A 45 -0.82 -9.87 -4.26
N VAL A 46 -0.50 -9.42 -5.48
CA VAL A 46 -0.81 -8.06 -5.95
C VAL A 46 -2.31 -7.77 -5.90
N LYS A 47 -3.18 -8.76 -6.13
CA LYS A 47 -4.63 -8.55 -6.10
C LYS A 47 -5.12 -8.35 -4.67
N ALA A 48 -4.63 -9.15 -3.72
CA ALA A 48 -4.95 -9.00 -2.31
C ALA A 48 -4.43 -7.66 -1.77
N ILE A 49 -3.20 -7.25 -2.16
CA ILE A 49 -2.62 -5.95 -1.80
C ILE A 49 -3.48 -4.81 -2.35
N GLN A 50 -3.94 -4.89 -3.61
CA GLN A 50 -4.80 -3.86 -4.19
C GLN A 50 -6.13 -3.73 -3.42
N GLN A 51 -6.80 -4.85 -3.12
CA GLN A 51 -8.06 -4.84 -2.37
C GLN A 51 -7.90 -4.23 -0.98
N LEU A 52 -6.79 -4.52 -0.30
CA LEU A 52 -6.44 -3.90 0.98
C LEU A 52 -6.31 -2.38 0.82
N LEU A 53 -5.58 -1.90 -0.18
CA LEU A 53 -5.38 -0.46 -0.42
C LEU A 53 -6.68 0.26 -0.78
N ASP A 54 -7.54 -0.37 -1.60
CA ASP A 54 -8.84 0.18 -1.98
C ASP A 54 -9.74 0.37 -0.75
N ARG A 55 -9.83 -0.66 0.11
CA ARG A 55 -10.62 -0.57 1.35
C ARG A 55 -10.06 0.49 2.31
N ARG A 56 -8.74 0.58 2.44
CA ARG A 56 -8.10 1.61 3.27
C ARG A 56 -8.40 3.02 2.76
N ASN A 57 -8.32 3.23 1.44
CA ASN A 57 -8.65 4.52 0.84
C ASN A 57 -10.11 4.91 1.08
N GLU A 58 -11.05 3.96 0.99
CA GLU A 58 -12.46 4.22 1.29
C GLU A 58 -12.66 4.75 2.72
N VAL A 59 -12.02 4.11 3.72
CA VAL A 59 -12.10 4.54 5.12
C VAL A 59 -11.44 5.91 5.33
N ILE A 60 -10.29 6.16 4.69
CA ILE A 60 -9.59 7.46 4.76
C ILE A 60 -10.43 8.58 4.11
N GLU A 61 -11.06 8.32 2.97
CA GLU A 61 -11.93 9.30 2.30
C GLU A 61 -13.16 9.65 3.15
N GLN A 62 -13.78 8.65 3.78
CA GLN A 62 -14.89 8.86 4.71
C GLN A 62 -14.48 9.75 5.90
N MET A 63 -13.32 9.46 6.53
CA MET A 63 -12.80 10.28 7.63
C MET A 63 -12.42 11.71 7.19
N THR A 64 -11.80 11.84 6.01
CA THR A 64 -11.37 13.15 5.49
C THR A 64 -12.57 14.03 5.16
N THR A 65 -13.61 13.45 4.58
CA THR A 65 -14.86 14.16 4.27
C THR A 65 -15.57 14.60 5.57
N GLY A 66 -15.58 13.73 6.58
CA GLY A 66 -16.19 14.04 7.88
C GLY A 66 -15.46 15.10 8.70
N THR A 67 -14.19 15.39 8.42
CA THR A 67 -13.35 16.29 9.24
C THR A 67 -13.23 17.72 8.71
N GLN A 68 -13.88 18.06 7.60
CA GLN A 68 -13.75 19.39 6.96
C GLN A 68 -14.14 20.56 7.89
N GLY A 69 -15.07 20.35 8.83
CA GLY A 69 -15.51 21.37 9.81
C GLY A 69 -14.70 21.41 11.12
N VAL A 70 -13.82 20.44 11.36
CA VAL A 70 -13.12 20.27 12.65
C VAL A 70 -12.26 21.48 13.04
N PRO A 71 -11.49 22.13 12.14
CA PRO A 71 -10.68 23.28 12.54
C PRO A 71 -11.50 24.45 13.08
N ALA A 72 -12.68 24.71 12.51
CA ALA A 72 -13.57 25.78 12.97
C ALA A 72 -14.21 25.45 14.32
N LEU A 73 -14.58 24.18 14.51
CA LEU A 73 -15.12 23.69 15.78
C LEU A 73 -14.06 23.69 16.90
N LEU A 74 -12.81 23.31 16.59
CA LEU A 74 -11.70 23.37 17.54
C LEU A 74 -11.39 24.80 17.99
N ALA A 75 -11.44 25.77 17.07
CA ALA A 75 -11.18 27.18 17.40
C ALA A 75 -12.23 27.80 18.35
N SER A 76 -13.42 27.19 18.44
CA SER A 76 -14.51 27.62 19.33
C SER A 76 -14.69 26.71 20.55
N CYS A 77 -13.84 25.69 20.70
CA CYS A 77 -13.90 24.66 21.73
C CYS A 77 -13.33 25.15 23.08
N ASP A 78 -13.94 24.73 24.19
CA ASP A 78 -13.43 25.00 25.54
C ASP A 78 -12.15 24.16 25.78
N PRO A 79 -11.06 24.72 26.34
CA PRO A 79 -9.88 23.94 26.74
C PRO A 79 -10.13 22.77 27.70
N LYS A 80 -11.31 22.70 28.34
CA LYS A 80 -11.75 21.58 29.20
C LYS A 80 -12.75 20.65 28.52
N ASP A 81 -12.98 20.82 27.22
CA ASP A 81 -13.91 19.98 26.49
C ASP A 81 -13.38 18.53 26.42
N PRO A 82 -14.20 17.53 26.79
CA PRO A 82 -13.82 16.12 26.69
C PRO A 82 -13.44 15.68 25.26
N ALA A 83 -13.85 16.43 24.22
CA ALA A 83 -13.40 16.23 22.85
C ALA A 83 -11.87 16.28 22.69
N LEU A 84 -11.16 17.04 23.55
CA LEU A 84 -9.71 17.13 23.51
C LEU A 84 -9.02 15.82 23.95
N GLU A 85 -9.64 15.02 24.82
CA GLU A 85 -9.13 13.68 25.19
C GLU A 85 -9.22 12.71 24.00
N LEU A 86 -10.23 12.84 23.15
CA LEU A 86 -10.36 12.04 21.93
C LEU A 86 -9.24 12.33 20.93
N ILE A 87 -8.74 13.56 20.87
CA ILE A 87 -7.63 13.94 19.98
C ILE A 87 -6.37 13.15 20.35
N ALA A 88 -6.02 13.07 21.64
CA ALA A 88 -4.86 12.30 22.08
C ALA A 88 -4.97 10.81 21.70
N GLY A 89 -6.16 10.21 21.84
CA GLY A 89 -6.40 8.83 21.41
C GLY A 89 -6.32 8.65 19.89
N ILE A 90 -6.76 9.64 19.11
CA ILE A 90 -6.63 9.67 17.65
C ILE A 90 -5.15 9.75 17.24
N GLU A 91 -4.35 10.59 17.91
CA GLU A 91 -2.91 10.72 17.65
C GLU A 91 -2.17 9.40 17.89
N GLU A 92 -2.53 8.64 18.92
CA GLU A 92 -1.96 7.32 19.20
C GLU A 92 -2.29 6.30 18.09
N LEU A 93 -3.55 6.27 17.65
CA LEU A 93 -3.99 5.39 16.56
C LEU A 93 -3.30 5.76 15.23
N LEU A 94 -3.20 7.06 14.91
CA LEU A 94 -2.48 7.55 13.74
C LEU A 94 -1.00 7.17 13.79
N SER A 95 -0.36 7.30 14.95
CA SER A 95 1.04 6.92 15.13
C SER A 95 1.26 5.43 14.86
N SER A 96 0.36 4.59 15.37
CA SER A 96 0.37 3.14 15.15
C SER A 96 0.19 2.79 13.67
N LEU A 97 -0.76 3.45 13.01
CA LEU A 97 -1.03 3.26 11.58
C LEU A 97 0.16 3.69 10.70
N LEU A 98 0.78 4.83 11.01
CA LEU A 98 1.95 5.34 10.28
C LEU A 98 3.16 4.41 10.42
N GLU A 99 3.38 3.82 11.60
CA GLU A 99 4.47 2.87 11.78
C GLU A 99 4.22 1.57 11.00
N ALA A 100 2.98 1.07 11.01
CA ALA A 100 2.59 -0.08 10.20
C ALA A 100 2.75 0.19 8.70
N ASP A 101 2.42 1.39 8.22
CA ASP A 101 2.61 1.78 6.83
C ASP A 101 4.10 1.85 6.45
N ARG A 102 4.97 2.36 7.35
CA ARG A 102 6.42 2.32 7.15
C ARG A 102 6.96 0.89 7.10
N GLN A 103 6.43 -0.01 7.93
CA GLN A 103 6.79 -1.44 7.88
C GLN A 103 6.33 -2.09 6.58
N GLY A 104 5.09 -1.84 6.16
CA GLY A 104 4.54 -2.31 4.88
C GLY A 104 5.36 -1.84 3.68
N ALA A 105 5.72 -0.55 3.64
CA ALA A 105 6.58 0.01 2.58
C ALA A 105 7.95 -0.68 2.52
N ARG A 106 8.57 -0.94 3.68
CA ARG A 106 9.83 -1.69 3.78
C ARG A 106 9.69 -3.13 3.26
N SER A 107 8.56 -3.80 3.52
CA SER A 107 8.29 -5.15 3.02
C SER A 107 8.08 -5.19 1.51
N ILE A 108 7.29 -4.26 0.95
CA ILE A 108 7.08 -4.12 -0.49
C ILE A 108 8.40 -3.86 -1.22
N GLU A 109 9.25 -2.99 -0.66
CA GLU A 109 10.56 -2.68 -1.25
C GLU A 109 11.52 -3.88 -1.26
N ARG A 110 11.48 -4.72 -0.22
CA ARG A 110 12.20 -6.01 -0.18
C ARG A 110 11.71 -6.94 -1.29
N HIS A 111 10.40 -7.05 -1.48
CA HIS A 111 9.81 -7.87 -2.55
C HIS A 111 10.21 -7.38 -3.93
N ARG A 112 10.13 -6.06 -4.16
CA ARG A 112 10.57 -5.42 -5.40
C ARG A 112 12.02 -5.75 -5.72
N SER A 113 12.92 -5.60 -4.74
CA SER A 113 14.34 -5.90 -4.89
C SER A 113 14.59 -7.39 -5.21
N SER A 114 13.87 -8.30 -4.56
CA SER A 114 13.94 -9.74 -4.84
C SER A 114 13.50 -10.08 -6.26
N LEU A 115 12.35 -9.54 -6.70
CA LEU A 115 11.83 -9.76 -8.05
C LEU A 115 12.78 -9.20 -9.13
N GLN A 116 13.40 -8.05 -8.88
CA GLN A 116 14.40 -7.48 -9.79
C GLN A 116 15.61 -8.41 -9.95
N LYS A 117 16.09 -9.01 -8.86
CA LYS A 117 17.17 -9.99 -8.89
C LYS A 117 16.78 -11.23 -9.70
N GLN A 118 15.60 -11.81 -9.43
CA GLN A 118 15.08 -12.98 -10.13
C GLN A 118 14.90 -12.73 -11.64
N LEU A 119 14.41 -11.54 -12.02
CA LEU A 119 14.31 -11.14 -13.43
C LEU A 119 15.70 -11.04 -14.09
N GLY A 120 16.70 -10.51 -13.37
CA GLY A 120 18.08 -10.48 -13.82
C GLY A 120 18.64 -11.88 -14.07
N GLU A 121 18.45 -12.80 -13.12
CA GLU A 121 18.87 -14.20 -13.23
C GLU A 121 18.17 -14.92 -14.40
N THR A 122 16.86 -14.71 -14.55
CA THR A 122 16.07 -15.30 -15.66
C THR A 122 16.54 -14.79 -17.01
N ARG A 123 16.82 -13.49 -17.14
CA ARG A 123 17.37 -12.90 -18.38
C ARG A 123 18.75 -13.45 -18.71
N ALA A 124 19.62 -13.56 -17.71
CA ALA A 124 20.96 -14.15 -17.88
C ALA A 124 20.87 -15.62 -18.31
N ALA A 125 19.99 -16.40 -17.69
CA ALA A 125 19.74 -17.79 -18.06
C ALA A 125 19.21 -17.92 -19.50
N SER A 126 18.26 -17.06 -19.89
CA SER A 126 17.75 -17.01 -21.27
C SER A 126 18.84 -16.66 -22.28
N ALA A 127 19.70 -15.69 -21.98
CA ALA A 127 20.80 -15.30 -22.87
C ALA A 127 21.83 -16.44 -23.02
N ALA A 128 22.18 -17.12 -21.92
CA ALA A 128 23.06 -18.28 -21.96
C ALA A 128 22.46 -19.42 -22.80
N ALA A 129 21.16 -19.72 -22.63
CA ALA A 129 20.48 -20.75 -23.40
C ALA A 129 20.51 -20.46 -24.91
N GLN A 130 20.32 -19.20 -25.33
CA GLN A 130 20.42 -18.79 -26.73
C GLN A 130 21.83 -19.00 -27.30
N VAL A 131 22.88 -18.68 -26.54
CA VAL A 131 24.27 -18.90 -26.97
C VAL A 131 24.54 -20.40 -27.18
N TYR A 132 24.10 -21.25 -26.26
CA TYR A 132 24.29 -22.71 -26.40
C TYR A 132 23.48 -23.30 -27.57
N GLN A 133 22.25 -22.83 -27.81
CA GLN A 133 21.45 -23.27 -28.97
C GLN A 133 22.09 -22.83 -30.29
N GLY A 134 22.58 -21.59 -30.39
CA GLY A 134 23.29 -21.10 -31.58
C GLY A 134 24.60 -21.87 -31.85
N ALA A 135 25.35 -22.22 -30.80
CA ALA A 135 26.57 -23.01 -30.91
C ALA A 135 26.30 -24.47 -31.34
N SER A 136 25.16 -25.05 -30.94
CA SER A 136 24.79 -26.43 -31.31
C SER A 136 24.34 -26.57 -32.77
N THR A 137 23.96 -25.47 -33.44
CA THR A 137 23.56 -25.51 -34.86
C THR A 137 24.71 -25.33 -35.85
N ALA A 138 25.92 -25.04 -35.36
CA ALA A 138 27.11 -24.99 -36.21
C ALA A 138 27.55 -26.43 -36.55
N PRO A 139 27.68 -26.81 -37.84
CA PRO A 139 28.20 -28.13 -38.19
C PRO A 139 29.61 -28.27 -37.58
N PRO A 140 29.95 -29.44 -37.00
CA PRO A 140 31.29 -29.65 -36.46
C PRO A 140 32.29 -29.44 -37.60
N ALA A 141 33.12 -28.42 -37.47
CA ALA A 141 34.20 -28.16 -38.40
C ALA A 141 35.13 -29.38 -38.38
N ALA A 142 35.01 -30.24 -39.40
CA ALA A 142 35.87 -31.38 -39.62
C ALA A 142 37.30 -30.88 -39.82
N ARG A 143 38.06 -30.76 -38.71
CA ARG A 143 39.46 -30.30 -38.69
C ARG A 143 40.46 -31.44 -38.49
N PHE A 144 40.07 -32.68 -38.79
CA PHE A 144 40.95 -33.84 -38.69
C PHE A 144 40.90 -34.69 -39.96
N SER A 145 41.23 -34.10 -41.11
CA SER A 145 41.44 -34.85 -42.35
C SER A 145 42.41 -34.12 -43.28
N ASP A 146 43.64 -33.89 -42.82
CA ASP A 146 44.78 -33.70 -43.72
C ASP A 146 46.08 -34.05 -43.00
N ARG A 147 46.30 -35.36 -42.84
CA ARG A 147 47.63 -35.92 -42.60
C ARG A 147 47.94 -36.83 -43.78
N LYS A 148 48.49 -36.24 -44.85
CA LYS A 148 49.07 -37.03 -45.94
C LYS A 148 50.42 -37.56 -45.49
N VAL A 149 50.53 -38.89 -45.54
CA VAL A 149 51.76 -39.69 -45.49
C VAL A 149 52.51 -39.52 -46.80
#